data_AF-A0AAD5SW03-F1
#
_entry.id   AF-A0AAD5SW03-F1
#
_cell.length_a   1.000
_cell.length_b   1.000
_cell.length_c   1.000
_cell.angle_alpha   90.00
_cell.angle_beta   90.00
_cell.angle_gamma   90.00
#
_symmetry.space_group_name_H-M   'P 1'
#
loop_
_entity.id
_entity.type
_entity.pdbx_description
1 polymer ?
#
loop_
_entity_poly.entity_id
_entity_poly.type
_entity_poly.pdbx_seq_one_letter_code
_entity_poly.pdbx_strand_id
1 'polypeptide(L)'
;MDNLPSARRSTTGLLFRRASLVLGVGAAAFAIVTATDTRAAVHKALMPLLHGLDPETSHRLSIAAAKWRLAPREWVSPDPHARLATNVLGLALDSPLGVAAGFDKHGEAVDALLAMGFGLVELGSVTPLPQDGNPKPRFFRLPQDNAVINRYGFNSDGHAAVAKRLALRLSSFLISNYPSTRGQLPPSIPFALVPQKALGINLGKNKLSLPDDNTDYVKGVSTLGQYADYIVVNISSPNTPGLRSLQRREPMLKLMNE
;
A
#
# COMPACT_ATOMS: atom_id res chain seq x y z
N MET A 1 -48.05 12.23 52.98
CA MET A 1 -47.31 13.23 52.20
C MET A 1 -45.84 12.84 52.26
N ASP A 2 -45.36 12.34 51.13
CA ASP A 2 -44.10 11.62 50.94
C ASP A 2 -42.88 12.52 51.07
N ASN A 3 -41.86 12.07 51.80
CA ASN A 3 -40.52 12.65 51.80
C ASN A 3 -39.50 11.58 51.39
N LEU A 4 -39.27 11.48 50.08
CA LEU A 4 -38.13 10.75 49.51
C LEU A 4 -36.87 11.63 49.61
N PRO A 5 -35.74 11.14 50.14
CA PRO A 5 -34.49 11.90 50.16
C PRO A 5 -33.93 12.02 48.74
N SER A 6 -33.72 13.26 48.28
CA SER A 6 -33.10 13.52 46.99
C SER A 6 -31.61 13.12 47.03
N ALA A 7 -31.26 12.13 46.22
CA ALA A 7 -29.88 11.70 46.05
C ALA A 7 -29.07 12.83 45.39
N ARG A 8 -28.38 13.65 46.19
CA ARG A 8 -27.32 14.55 45.69
C ARG A 8 -26.20 13.70 45.09
N ARG A 9 -26.25 13.48 43.77
CA ARG A 9 -25.11 12.92 43.03
C ARG A 9 -23.92 13.86 43.21
N SER A 10 -22.88 13.38 43.88
CA SER A 10 -21.62 14.11 44.08
C SER A 10 -21.03 14.54 42.74
N THR A 11 -21.07 15.84 42.46
CA THR A 11 -20.46 16.49 41.29
C THR A 11 -18.96 16.24 41.23
N THR A 12 -18.31 16.13 42.40
CA THR A 12 -16.89 15.79 42.55
C THR A 12 -16.56 14.38 42.05
N GLY A 13 -17.40 13.39 42.32
CA GLY A 13 -17.23 12.02 41.82
C GLY A 13 -17.40 11.91 40.30
N LEU A 14 -18.27 12.74 39.72
CA LEU A 14 -18.45 12.81 38.26
C LEU A 14 -17.25 13.49 37.58
N LEU A 15 -16.73 14.58 38.14
CA LEU A 15 -15.52 15.26 37.67
C LEU A 15 -14.30 14.36 37.74
N PHE A 16 -14.12 13.63 38.83
CA PHE A 16 -13.01 12.68 38.99
C PHE A 16 -13.08 11.52 37.97
N ARG A 17 -14.27 10.96 37.71
CA ARG A 17 -14.48 9.94 36.68
C ARG A 17 -14.20 10.47 35.28
N ARG A 18 -14.61 11.70 34.97
CA ARG A 18 -14.32 12.35 33.69
C ARG A 18 -12.82 12.62 33.52
N ALA A 19 -12.15 13.13 34.55
CA ALA A 19 -10.70 13.35 34.53
C ALA A 19 -9.92 12.04 34.34
N SER A 20 -10.32 10.98 35.05
CA SER A 20 -9.72 9.65 34.92
C SER A 20 -9.92 9.05 33.52
N LEU A 21 -11.12 9.21 32.94
CA LEU A 21 -11.39 8.78 31.56
C LEU A 21 -10.54 9.55 30.56
N VAL A 22 -10.44 10.87 30.68
CA VAL A 22 -9.61 11.72 29.79
C VAL A 22 -8.14 11.33 29.89
N LEU A 23 -7.61 11.15 31.10
CA LEU A 23 -6.23 10.69 31.30
C LEU A 23 -5.99 9.29 30.73
N GLY A 24 -6.94 8.36 30.93
CA GLY A 24 -6.86 7.01 30.38
C GLY A 24 -6.87 6.99 28.85
N VAL A 25 -7.76 7.74 28.22
CA VAL A 25 -7.82 7.89 26.75
C VAL A 25 -6.55 8.56 26.22
N GLY A 26 -6.06 9.60 26.90
CA GLY A 26 -4.82 10.29 26.54
C GLY A 26 -3.59 9.36 26.61
N ALA A 27 -3.47 8.59 27.68
CA ALA A 27 -2.40 7.60 27.85
C ALA A 27 -2.47 6.49 26.79
N ALA A 28 -3.67 5.99 26.48
CA ALA A 28 -3.86 4.99 25.43
C ALA A 28 -3.50 5.54 24.03
N ALA A 29 -3.95 6.76 23.70
CA ALA A 29 -3.60 7.41 22.44
C ALA A 29 -2.08 7.64 22.32
N PHE A 30 -1.44 8.10 23.40
CA PHE A 30 0.01 8.27 23.45
C PHE A 30 0.76 6.93 23.27
N ALA A 31 0.29 5.88 23.94
CA ALA A 31 0.86 4.54 23.79
C ALA A 31 0.71 4.01 22.35
N ILE A 32 -0.45 4.23 21.71
CA ILE A 32 -0.68 3.84 20.32
C ILE A 32 0.24 4.62 19.37
N VAL A 33 0.32 5.95 19.49
CA VAL A 33 1.19 6.78 18.64
C VAL A 33 2.65 6.34 18.79
N THR A 34 3.13 6.20 20.03
CA THR A 34 4.52 5.80 20.29
C THR A 34 4.83 4.37 19.87
N ALA A 35 3.88 3.43 19.97
CA ALA A 35 4.08 2.05 19.55
C ALA A 35 3.91 1.84 18.03
N THR A 36 3.22 2.75 17.34
CA THR A 36 3.03 2.71 15.89
C THR A 36 4.01 3.62 15.14
N ASP A 37 4.81 4.41 15.83
CA ASP A 37 5.87 5.20 15.20
C ASP A 37 6.91 4.30 14.53
N THR A 38 7.26 4.59 13.28
CA THR A 38 8.28 3.87 12.50
C THR A 38 9.61 3.67 13.23
N ARG A 39 9.97 4.56 14.17
CA ARG A 39 11.22 4.50 14.96
C ARG A 39 11.08 3.71 16.25
N ALA A 40 9.88 3.24 16.60
CA ALA A 40 9.62 2.52 17.83
C ALA A 40 10.39 1.19 17.87
N ALA A 41 11.07 0.94 19.00
CA ALA A 41 11.85 -0.28 19.20
C ALA A 41 10.99 -1.57 19.15
N VAL A 42 9.68 -1.45 19.44
CA VAL A 42 8.74 -2.57 19.39
C VAL A 42 8.72 -3.26 18.03
N HIS A 43 8.88 -2.52 16.93
CA HIS A 43 8.92 -3.11 15.59
C HIS A 43 10.10 -4.05 15.42
N LYS A 44 11.29 -3.67 15.91
CA LYS A 44 12.49 -4.53 15.89
C LYS A 44 12.30 -5.79 16.74
N ALA A 45 11.60 -5.68 17.87
CA ALA A 45 11.29 -6.82 18.72
C ALA A 45 10.26 -7.79 18.10
N LEU A 46 9.35 -7.29 17.25
CA LEU A 46 8.35 -8.10 16.55
C LEU A 46 8.92 -8.82 15.31
N MET A 47 9.96 -8.28 14.66
CA MET A 47 10.52 -8.86 13.43
C MET A 47 10.97 -10.32 13.56
N PRO A 48 11.65 -10.77 14.64
CA PRO A 48 12.00 -12.18 14.81
C PRO A 48 10.79 -13.12 14.81
N LEU A 49 9.66 -12.69 15.39
CA LEU A 49 8.43 -13.49 15.41
C LEU A 49 7.87 -13.66 14.00
N LEU A 50 7.84 -12.57 13.21
CA LEU A 50 7.42 -12.63 11.80
C LEU A 50 8.39 -13.45 10.96
N HIS A 51 9.70 -13.37 11.23
CA HIS A 51 10.71 -14.14 10.51
C HIS A 51 10.67 -15.64 10.83
N GLY A 52 10.13 -16.03 11.99
CA GLY A 52 9.89 -17.42 12.36
C GLY A 52 8.76 -18.11 11.60
N LEU A 53 7.90 -17.36 10.90
CA LEU A 53 6.83 -17.89 10.07
C LEU A 53 7.31 -18.17 8.63
N ASP A 54 6.58 -19.01 7.90
CA ASP A 54 6.68 -19.13 6.44
C ASP A 54 6.76 -17.73 5.80
N PRO A 55 7.73 -17.46 4.91
CA PRO A 55 7.87 -16.17 4.25
C PRO A 55 6.61 -15.66 3.57
N GLU A 56 5.85 -16.51 2.87
CA GLU A 56 4.62 -16.09 2.17
C GLU A 56 3.51 -15.78 3.19
N THR A 57 3.36 -16.58 4.24
CA THR A 57 2.42 -16.31 5.35
C THR A 57 2.77 -15.01 6.07
N SER A 58 4.04 -14.79 6.40
CA SER A 58 4.51 -13.55 7.04
C SER A 58 4.18 -12.33 6.19
N HIS A 59 4.43 -12.43 4.88
CA HIS A 59 4.14 -11.36 3.93
C HIS A 59 2.64 -11.04 3.89
N ARG A 60 1.77 -12.07 3.85
CA ARG A 60 0.31 -11.89 3.91
C ARG A 60 -0.13 -11.25 5.23
N LEU A 61 0.48 -11.63 6.35
CA LEU A 61 0.20 -11.00 7.65
C LEU A 61 0.61 -9.54 7.68
N SER A 62 1.77 -9.18 7.09
CA SER A 62 2.20 -7.78 6.97
C SER A 62 1.23 -6.95 6.13
N ILE A 63 0.76 -7.48 4.99
CA ILE A 63 -0.26 -6.81 4.16
C ILE A 63 -1.59 -6.68 4.92
N ALA A 64 -2.02 -7.73 5.63
CA ALA A 64 -3.22 -7.67 6.45
C ALA A 64 -3.10 -6.62 7.57
N ALA A 65 -1.99 -6.59 8.30
CA ALA A 65 -1.74 -5.58 9.33
C ALA A 65 -1.77 -4.16 8.74
N ALA A 66 -1.16 -3.96 7.58
CA ALA A 66 -1.18 -2.68 6.86
C ALA A 66 -2.61 -2.28 6.46
N LYS A 67 -3.39 -3.20 5.89
CA LYS A 67 -4.80 -3.00 5.52
C LYS A 67 -5.67 -2.58 6.72
N TRP A 68 -5.41 -3.15 7.90
CA TRP A 68 -6.09 -2.81 9.15
C TRP A 68 -5.50 -1.60 9.89
N ARG A 69 -4.56 -0.87 9.27
CA ARG A 69 -3.86 0.30 9.86
C ARG A 69 -3.13 -0.02 11.17
N LEU A 70 -2.65 -1.26 11.29
CA LEU A 70 -1.81 -1.74 12.38
C LEU A 70 -0.31 -1.76 12.01
N ALA A 71 0.01 -1.39 10.77
CA ALA A 71 1.39 -1.17 10.35
C ALA A 71 1.97 0.11 10.99
N PRO A 72 3.30 0.21 11.08
CA PRO A 72 3.96 1.44 11.50
C PRO A 72 3.52 2.65 10.66
N ARG A 73 3.64 3.84 11.23
CA ARG A 73 3.34 5.12 10.58
C ARG A 73 4.38 6.15 10.98
N GLU A 74 4.79 6.96 10.02
CA GLU A 74 5.62 8.13 10.30
C GLU A 74 4.73 9.22 10.91
N TRP A 75 4.97 9.52 12.19
CA TRP A 75 4.21 10.55 12.93
C TRP A 75 4.92 11.90 12.97
N VAL A 76 6.22 11.95 12.67
CA VAL A 76 6.96 13.22 12.60
C VAL A 76 6.88 13.82 11.20
N SER A 77 6.77 15.15 11.17
CA SER A 77 6.60 15.93 9.95
C SER A 77 7.69 15.63 8.91
N PRO A 78 7.39 15.74 7.60
CA PRO A 78 8.42 15.66 6.56
C PRO A 78 9.58 16.61 6.87
N ASP A 79 10.78 16.23 6.41
CA ASP A 79 12.00 17.01 6.62
C ASP A 79 11.73 18.50 6.37
N PRO A 80 11.84 19.37 7.40
CA PRO A 80 11.48 20.79 7.28
C PRO A 80 12.37 21.52 6.26
N HIS A 81 13.49 20.92 5.88
CA HIS A 81 14.40 21.44 4.87
C HIS A 81 14.26 20.77 3.50
N ALA A 82 13.34 19.81 3.36
CA ALA A 82 13.07 19.08 2.12
C ALA A 82 14.35 18.55 1.43
N ARG A 83 15.36 18.11 2.19
CA ARG A 83 16.70 17.76 1.67
C ARG A 83 16.67 16.56 0.73
N LEU A 84 15.69 15.68 0.91
CA LEU A 84 15.48 14.49 0.10
C LEU A 84 14.39 14.69 -0.96
N ALA A 85 13.76 15.86 -1.05
CA ALA A 85 12.76 16.10 -2.08
C ALA A 85 13.39 15.92 -3.47
N THR A 86 12.68 15.22 -4.35
CA THR A 86 13.19 14.86 -5.68
C THR A 86 12.12 15.06 -6.74
N ASN A 87 12.56 15.29 -7.98
CA ASN A 87 11.68 15.31 -9.14
C ASN A 87 12.09 14.19 -10.11
N VAL A 88 11.16 13.30 -10.42
CA VAL A 88 11.37 12.17 -11.31
C VAL A 88 10.13 11.95 -12.16
N LEU A 89 10.28 11.77 -13.47
CA LEU A 89 9.15 11.63 -14.41
C LEU A 89 8.13 12.79 -14.35
N GLY A 90 8.57 13.99 -13.94
CA GLY A 90 7.68 15.14 -13.73
C GLY A 90 6.89 15.10 -12.42
N LEU A 91 7.13 14.10 -11.57
CA LEU A 91 6.50 13.93 -10.25
C LEU A 91 7.39 14.55 -9.17
N ALA A 92 6.84 15.50 -8.42
CA ALA A 92 7.49 16.05 -7.23
C ALA A 92 7.24 15.13 -6.03
N LEU A 93 8.30 14.55 -5.48
CA LEU A 93 8.26 13.61 -4.34
C LEU A 93 8.93 14.22 -3.11
N ASP A 94 8.32 13.99 -1.94
CA ASP A 94 8.88 14.39 -0.64
C ASP A 94 10.07 13.52 -0.20
N SER A 95 10.23 12.34 -0.81
CA SER A 95 11.26 11.35 -0.53
C SER A 95 11.56 10.52 -1.79
N PRO A 96 12.83 10.14 -2.04
CA PRO A 96 13.20 9.28 -3.15
C PRO A 96 12.99 7.79 -2.81
N LEU A 97 12.58 7.47 -1.59
CA LEU A 97 12.44 6.10 -1.11
C LEU A 97 11.08 5.53 -1.51
N GLY A 98 11.09 4.35 -2.12
CA GLY A 98 9.90 3.69 -2.63
C GLY A 98 9.74 2.24 -2.20
N VAL A 99 8.49 1.77 -2.24
CA VAL A 99 8.18 0.34 -2.16
C VAL A 99 8.08 -0.21 -3.57
N ALA A 100 8.94 -1.17 -3.91
CA ALA A 100 8.95 -1.82 -5.22
C ALA A 100 7.76 -2.76 -5.42
N ALA A 101 7.43 -3.03 -6.69
CA ALA A 101 6.42 -4.03 -7.04
C ALA A 101 6.74 -5.41 -6.47
N GLY A 102 5.69 -6.18 -6.26
CA GLY A 102 5.74 -7.51 -5.67
C GLY A 102 5.48 -7.51 -4.17
N PHE A 103 5.55 -6.36 -3.49
CA PHE A 103 5.13 -6.23 -2.09
C PHE A 103 3.59 -6.12 -2.00
N ASP A 104 3.00 -4.99 -2.40
CA ASP A 104 1.53 -4.89 -2.50
C ASP A 104 1.07 -5.22 -3.92
N LYS A 105 0.86 -6.51 -4.17
CA LYS A 105 0.47 -7.00 -5.50
C LYS A 105 -0.94 -6.60 -5.91
N HIS A 106 -1.79 -6.21 -4.97
CA HIS A 106 -3.24 -6.16 -5.17
C HIS A 106 -3.88 -4.82 -4.79
N GLY A 107 -3.09 -3.86 -4.30
CA GLY A 107 -3.57 -2.55 -3.87
C GLY A 107 -4.28 -2.59 -2.52
N GLU A 108 -3.84 -3.45 -1.60
CA GLU A 108 -4.47 -3.64 -0.28
C GLU A 108 -3.86 -2.78 0.83
N ALA A 109 -2.64 -2.28 0.63
CA ALA A 109 -1.82 -1.64 1.67
C ALA A 109 -1.27 -0.27 1.27
N VAL A 110 -1.66 0.28 0.11
CA VAL A 110 -1.19 1.58 -0.44
C VAL A 110 -1.11 2.67 0.63
N ASP A 111 -2.21 2.96 1.33
CA ASP A 111 -2.27 4.05 2.30
C ASP A 111 -1.32 3.86 3.47
N ALA A 112 -1.20 2.62 3.96
CA ALA A 112 -0.31 2.30 5.06
C ALA A 112 1.16 2.38 4.63
N LEU A 113 1.49 1.96 3.41
CA LEU A 113 2.83 2.10 2.84
C LEU A 113 3.22 3.58 2.69
N LEU A 114 2.34 4.42 2.13
CA LEU A 114 2.58 5.86 2.04
C LEU A 114 2.69 6.51 3.43
N ALA A 115 1.86 6.07 4.39
CA ALA A 115 1.92 6.54 5.77
C ALA A 115 3.18 6.09 6.54
N MET A 116 3.84 5.02 6.13
CA MET A 116 5.15 4.62 6.66
C MET A 116 6.29 5.57 6.23
N GLY A 117 6.03 6.52 5.33
CA GLY A 117 6.99 7.54 4.91
C GLY A 117 7.60 7.32 3.52
N PHE A 118 7.21 6.27 2.79
CA PHE A 118 7.63 6.09 1.40
C PHE A 118 7.07 7.22 0.52
N GLY A 119 7.92 7.76 -0.36
CA GLY A 119 7.55 8.78 -1.34
C GLY A 119 6.82 8.19 -2.55
N LEU A 120 7.04 6.90 -2.83
CA LEU A 120 6.36 6.19 -3.91
C LEU A 120 6.01 4.75 -3.52
N VAL A 121 4.90 4.25 -4.05
CA VAL A 121 4.49 2.84 -3.92
C VAL A 121 4.18 2.29 -5.31
N GLU A 122 4.85 1.20 -5.69
CA GLU A 122 4.58 0.49 -6.94
C GLU A 122 3.77 -0.78 -6.66
N LEU A 123 2.54 -0.84 -7.17
CA LEU A 123 1.66 -2.01 -7.06
C LEU A 123 2.00 -3.09 -8.08
N GLY A 124 1.50 -4.30 -7.84
CA GLY A 124 1.53 -5.39 -8.82
C GLY A 124 2.75 -6.30 -8.69
N SER A 125 3.18 -7.02 -9.74
CA SER A 125 2.61 -6.99 -11.09
C SER A 125 1.18 -7.50 -11.15
N VAL A 126 0.29 -6.76 -11.81
CA VAL A 126 -1.12 -7.13 -12.01
C VAL A 126 -1.32 -7.67 -13.43
N THR A 127 -1.84 -8.88 -13.53
CA THR A 127 -2.24 -9.51 -14.80
C THR A 127 -3.69 -9.19 -15.15
N PRO A 128 -4.11 -9.28 -16.43
CA PRO A 128 -5.51 -9.06 -16.82
C PRO A 128 -6.52 -9.91 -16.07
N LEU A 129 -6.34 -11.24 -16.16
CA LEU A 129 -7.16 -12.21 -15.47
C LEU A 129 -6.53 -12.61 -14.14
N PRO A 130 -7.35 -13.01 -13.14
CA PRO A 130 -6.84 -13.62 -11.93
C PRO A 130 -6.00 -14.86 -12.24
N GLN A 131 -4.93 -15.08 -11.47
CA GLN A 131 -4.16 -16.31 -11.50
C GLN A 131 -3.43 -16.55 -10.18
N ASP A 132 -3.31 -17.81 -9.78
CA ASP A 132 -2.71 -18.18 -8.49
C ASP A 132 -1.19 -18.04 -8.45
N GLY A 133 -0.53 -18.04 -9.61
CA GLY A 133 0.92 -18.11 -9.75
C GLY A 133 1.45 -19.55 -9.70
N ASN A 134 2.75 -19.72 -9.42
CA ASN A 134 3.38 -21.04 -9.33
C ASN A 134 3.03 -21.77 -8.01
N PRO A 135 3.15 -23.11 -7.94
CA PRO A 135 2.90 -23.87 -6.71
C PRO A 135 3.78 -23.44 -5.53
N LYS A 136 3.26 -23.62 -4.30
CA LYS A 136 4.00 -23.37 -3.05
C LYS A 136 4.87 -24.58 -2.67
N PRO A 137 5.96 -24.38 -1.88
CA PRO A 137 6.52 -23.11 -1.45
C PRO A 137 7.23 -22.38 -2.60
N ARG A 138 7.21 -21.04 -2.57
CA ARG A 138 7.70 -20.20 -3.66
C ARG A 138 8.35 -18.89 -3.23
N PHE A 139 8.55 -18.71 -1.92
CA PHE A 139 9.24 -17.56 -1.35
C PHE A 139 10.13 -18.06 -0.21
N PHE A 140 11.41 -17.71 -0.28
CA PHE A 140 12.47 -18.22 0.58
C PHE A 140 13.31 -17.04 1.07
N ARG A 141 13.64 -17.05 2.36
CA ARG A 141 14.58 -16.10 2.97
C ARG A 141 15.93 -16.77 3.11
N LEU A 142 16.99 -16.00 2.88
CA LEU A 142 18.38 -16.38 3.11
C LEU A 142 18.98 -15.35 4.08
N PRO A 143 18.74 -15.50 5.40
CA PRO A 143 19.11 -14.49 6.40
C PRO A 143 20.62 -14.20 6.44
N GLN A 144 21.44 -15.22 6.21
CA GLN A 144 22.90 -15.10 6.19
C GLN A 144 23.39 -14.17 5.08
N ASP A 145 22.65 -14.12 3.96
CA ASP A 145 23.00 -13.34 2.77
C ASP A 145 22.24 -12.01 2.70
N ASN A 146 21.39 -11.71 3.69
CA ASN A 146 20.38 -10.63 3.60
C ASN A 146 19.58 -10.67 2.30
N ALA A 147 19.26 -11.88 1.82
CA ALA A 147 18.68 -12.11 0.52
C ALA A 147 17.34 -12.84 0.59
N VAL A 148 16.61 -12.79 -0.52
CA VAL A 148 15.40 -13.57 -0.74
C VAL A 148 15.39 -14.16 -2.15
N ILE A 149 14.78 -15.34 -2.29
CA ILE A 149 14.50 -15.96 -3.58
C ILE A 149 12.99 -16.16 -3.66
N ASN A 150 12.39 -15.75 -4.78
CA ASN A 150 10.98 -16.02 -5.03
C ASN A 150 10.74 -16.52 -6.45
N ARG A 151 9.74 -17.38 -6.57
CA ARG A 151 9.24 -17.92 -7.83
C ARG A 151 7.73 -17.75 -7.94
N TYR A 152 7.18 -16.61 -7.51
CA TYR A 152 5.73 -16.38 -7.44
C TYR A 152 4.99 -16.64 -8.76
N GLY A 153 5.57 -16.22 -9.89
CA GLY A 153 4.92 -16.39 -11.21
C GLY A 153 3.66 -15.54 -11.38
N PHE A 154 3.71 -14.27 -10.97
CA PHE A 154 2.59 -13.32 -11.06
C PHE A 154 1.27 -13.82 -10.47
N ASN A 155 1.26 -14.21 -9.20
CA ASN A 155 0.00 -14.35 -8.47
C ASN A 155 -0.72 -12.99 -8.40
N SER A 156 -1.95 -12.92 -8.89
CA SER A 156 -2.67 -11.66 -9.16
C SER A 156 -4.17 -11.90 -9.09
N ASP A 157 -4.91 -10.94 -8.52
CA ASP A 157 -6.37 -10.95 -8.48
C ASP A 157 -7.03 -10.46 -9.79
N GLY A 158 -6.23 -10.03 -10.77
CA GLY A 158 -6.73 -9.50 -12.03
C GLY A 158 -6.94 -7.99 -12.03
N HIS A 159 -6.97 -7.38 -13.22
CA HIS A 159 -7.15 -5.92 -13.38
C HIS A 159 -8.48 -5.45 -12.77
N ALA A 160 -9.57 -6.18 -12.99
CA ALA A 160 -10.90 -5.79 -12.51
C ALA A 160 -10.97 -5.68 -10.98
N ALA A 161 -10.35 -6.64 -10.26
CA ALA A 161 -10.34 -6.63 -8.80
C ALA A 161 -9.49 -5.48 -8.23
N VAL A 162 -8.31 -5.24 -8.82
CA VAL A 162 -7.43 -4.13 -8.42
C VAL A 162 -8.07 -2.78 -8.74
N ALA A 163 -8.64 -2.61 -9.93
CA ALA A 163 -9.37 -1.40 -10.32
C ALA A 163 -10.51 -1.09 -9.34
N LYS A 164 -11.30 -2.11 -8.96
CA LYS A 164 -12.36 -1.95 -7.95
C LYS A 164 -11.82 -1.46 -6.61
N ARG A 165 -10.69 -2.01 -6.13
CA ARG A 165 -10.07 -1.56 -4.87
C ARG A 165 -9.59 -0.11 -4.94
N LEU A 166 -8.95 0.28 -6.05
CA LEU A 166 -8.47 1.65 -6.26
C LEU A 166 -9.63 2.64 -6.38
N ALA A 167 -10.71 2.26 -7.06
CA ALA A 167 -11.93 3.06 -7.13
C ALA A 167 -12.59 3.27 -5.75
N LEU A 168 -12.67 2.21 -4.93
CA LEU A 168 -13.18 2.30 -3.55
C LEU A 168 -12.27 3.16 -2.66
N ARG A 169 -10.96 3.06 -2.85
CA ARG A 169 -9.98 3.92 -2.16
C ARG A 169 -10.20 5.40 -2.50
N LEU A 170 -10.32 5.74 -3.78
CA LEU A 170 -10.63 7.10 -4.23
C LEU A 170 -11.98 7.59 -3.69
N SER A 171 -13.02 6.77 -3.75
CA SER A 171 -14.34 7.10 -3.20
C SER A 171 -14.29 7.39 -1.71
N SER A 172 -13.57 6.57 -0.94
CA SER A 172 -13.40 6.77 0.51
C SER A 172 -12.65 8.06 0.82
N PHE A 173 -11.62 8.38 0.04
CA PHE A 173 -10.87 9.63 0.15
C PHE A 173 -11.75 10.85 -0.12
N LEU A 174 -12.56 10.80 -1.20
CA LEU A 174 -13.48 11.87 -1.56
C LEU A 174 -14.53 12.13 -0.47
N ILE A 175 -15.16 11.07 0.03
CA ILE A 175 -16.17 11.16 1.11
C ILE A 175 -15.56 11.78 2.38
N SER A 176 -14.33 11.39 2.71
CA SER A 176 -13.69 11.81 3.97
C SER A 176 -13.14 13.24 3.92
N ASN A 177 -12.59 13.67 2.78
CA ASN A 177 -11.88 14.95 2.66
C ASN A 177 -12.74 16.04 2.01
N TYR A 178 -13.79 15.67 1.29
CA TYR A 178 -14.70 16.59 0.59
C TYR A 178 -16.17 16.29 0.91
N PRO A 179 -16.58 16.26 2.21
CA PRO A 179 -17.93 15.83 2.61
C PRO A 179 -19.05 16.79 2.17
N SER A 180 -18.71 18.06 1.90
CA SER A 180 -19.68 19.14 1.63
C SER A 180 -19.86 19.45 0.14
N THR A 181 -19.21 18.72 -0.76
CA THR A 181 -19.31 19.00 -2.19
C THR A 181 -20.67 18.54 -2.69
N ARG A 182 -21.61 19.49 -2.82
CA ARG A 182 -22.74 19.46 -3.77
C ARG A 182 -22.21 19.38 -5.22
N GLY A 183 -21.37 18.40 -5.54
CA GLY A 183 -20.83 18.14 -6.87
C GLY A 183 -19.58 18.93 -7.30
N GLN A 184 -18.94 19.74 -6.44
CA GLN A 184 -17.67 20.41 -6.81
C GLN A 184 -16.45 19.61 -6.36
N LEU A 185 -15.93 18.74 -7.24
CA LEU A 185 -14.65 18.06 -7.02
C LEU A 185 -13.49 19.07 -7.02
N PRO A 186 -12.39 18.79 -6.29
CA PRO A 186 -11.17 19.60 -6.41
C PRO A 186 -10.65 19.57 -7.85
N PRO A 187 -9.93 20.62 -8.29
CA PRO A 187 -9.49 20.76 -9.68
C PRO A 187 -8.51 19.67 -10.12
N SER A 188 -7.78 19.06 -9.18
CA SER A 188 -6.98 17.87 -9.40
C SER A 188 -6.91 17.03 -8.13
N ILE A 189 -6.79 15.72 -8.31
CA ILE A 189 -6.60 14.75 -7.23
C ILE A 189 -5.35 13.94 -7.59
N PRO A 190 -4.30 13.91 -6.75
CA PRO A 190 -3.13 13.09 -7.02
C PRO A 190 -3.53 11.61 -6.98
N PHE A 191 -2.99 10.76 -7.87
CA PHE A 191 -3.36 9.34 -7.90
C PHE A 191 -2.93 8.61 -6.61
N ALA A 192 -1.82 9.03 -6.01
CA ALA A 192 -1.41 8.59 -4.68
C ALA A 192 -2.36 9.02 -3.54
N LEU A 193 -3.30 9.95 -3.76
CA LEU A 193 -4.20 10.54 -2.75
C LEU A 193 -3.49 11.20 -1.55
N VAL A 194 -2.16 11.34 -1.64
CA VAL A 194 -1.31 12.01 -0.68
C VAL A 194 -0.44 13.00 -1.47
N PRO A 195 -0.40 14.29 -1.09
CA PRO A 195 0.43 15.27 -1.78
C PRO A 195 1.92 14.87 -1.78
N GLN A 196 2.63 15.21 -2.85
CA GLN A 196 4.07 14.94 -3.00
C GLN A 196 4.46 13.47 -2.84
N LYS A 197 3.55 12.56 -3.20
CA LYS A 197 3.80 11.12 -3.28
C LYS A 197 3.25 10.56 -4.59
N ALA A 198 3.75 9.40 -5.00
CA ALA A 198 3.35 8.74 -6.23
C ALA A 198 2.85 7.29 -6.04
N LEU A 199 1.90 6.90 -6.87
CA LEU A 199 1.39 5.54 -7.00
C LEU A 199 1.69 5.02 -8.41
N GLY A 200 2.54 4.01 -8.48
CA GLY A 200 2.83 3.26 -9.70
C GLY A 200 2.01 1.99 -9.80
N ILE A 201 1.71 1.55 -11.02
CA ILE A 201 1.13 0.23 -11.25
C ILE A 201 2.02 -0.55 -12.21
N ASN A 202 2.55 -1.66 -11.72
CA ASN A 202 3.30 -2.62 -12.50
C ASN A 202 2.34 -3.61 -13.18
N LEU A 203 2.42 -3.68 -14.50
CA LEU A 203 1.59 -4.55 -15.34
C LEU A 203 2.36 -5.81 -15.69
N GLY A 204 1.69 -6.96 -15.55
CA GLY A 204 2.19 -8.26 -15.97
C GLY A 204 1.29 -8.90 -17.01
N LYS A 205 1.79 -10.01 -17.56
CA LYS A 205 1.08 -10.84 -18.56
C LYS A 205 0.56 -12.11 -17.91
N ASN A 206 -0.63 -12.57 -18.29
CA ASN A 206 -1.13 -13.86 -17.81
C ASN A 206 -0.27 -15.01 -18.36
N LYS A 207 -0.11 -16.09 -17.57
CA LYS A 207 0.76 -17.23 -17.93
C LYS A 207 0.35 -17.92 -19.24
N LEU A 208 -0.94 -17.94 -19.56
CA LEU A 208 -1.50 -18.60 -20.73
C LEU A 208 -1.63 -17.68 -21.96
N SER A 209 -1.29 -16.40 -21.82
CA SER A 209 -1.33 -15.48 -22.95
C SER A 209 -0.18 -15.76 -23.92
N LEU A 210 -0.44 -15.57 -25.22
CA LEU A 210 0.54 -15.83 -26.27
C LEU A 210 1.81 -14.98 -26.09
N PRO A 211 3.03 -15.53 -26.19
CA PRO A 211 4.27 -14.80 -25.86
C PRO A 211 4.46 -13.45 -26.57
N ASP A 212 4.14 -13.36 -27.87
CA ASP A 212 4.36 -12.16 -28.71
C ASP A 212 3.13 -11.23 -28.81
N ASP A 213 2.13 -11.47 -27.96
CA ASP A 213 0.90 -10.68 -27.86
C ASP A 213 1.02 -9.65 -26.72
N ASN A 214 0.90 -8.36 -27.02
CA ASN A 214 0.98 -7.31 -26.01
C ASN A 214 -0.38 -6.88 -25.45
N THR A 215 -1.48 -7.51 -25.88
CA THR A 215 -2.84 -7.09 -25.48
C THR A 215 -3.04 -7.08 -23.97
N ASP A 216 -2.32 -7.92 -23.21
CA ASP A 216 -2.35 -7.90 -21.74
C ASP A 216 -1.84 -6.57 -21.16
N TYR A 217 -0.77 -6.01 -21.73
CA TYR A 217 -0.24 -4.71 -21.32
C TYR A 217 -1.16 -3.58 -21.74
N VAL A 218 -1.65 -3.60 -22.99
CA VAL A 218 -2.61 -2.60 -23.51
C VAL A 218 -3.88 -2.58 -22.66
N LYS A 219 -4.45 -3.75 -22.32
CA LYS A 219 -5.59 -3.87 -21.39
C LYS A 219 -5.27 -3.29 -20.03
N GLY A 220 -4.06 -3.52 -19.52
CA GLY A 220 -3.60 -2.98 -18.24
C GLY A 220 -3.52 -1.47 -18.24
N VAL A 221 -2.95 -0.86 -19.28
CA VAL A 221 -2.90 0.60 -19.46
C VAL A 221 -4.31 1.17 -19.50
N SER A 222 -5.18 0.62 -20.36
CA SER A 222 -6.57 1.09 -20.50
C SER A 222 -7.42 0.93 -19.23
N THR A 223 -7.18 -0.12 -18.44
CA THR A 223 -7.98 -0.40 -17.23
C THR A 223 -7.46 0.34 -16.00
N LEU A 224 -6.14 0.30 -15.79
CA LEU A 224 -5.49 0.73 -14.54
C LEU A 224 -4.77 2.08 -14.66
N GLY A 225 -4.48 2.57 -15.86
CA GLY A 225 -3.78 3.83 -16.09
C GLY A 225 -4.44 5.03 -15.43
N GLN A 226 -5.78 5.04 -15.36
CA GLN A 226 -6.57 6.09 -14.70
C GLN A 226 -6.41 6.14 -13.16
N TYR A 227 -5.63 5.24 -12.57
CA TYR A 227 -5.39 5.18 -11.12
C TYR A 227 -3.90 5.31 -10.75
N ALA A 228 -3.02 5.65 -11.69
CA ALA A 228 -1.57 5.63 -11.49
C ALA A 228 -0.91 6.93 -11.96
N ASP A 229 0.09 7.38 -11.20
CA ASP A 229 1.00 8.45 -11.61
C ASP A 229 1.97 7.96 -12.70
N TYR A 230 2.30 6.67 -12.69
CA TYR A 230 3.11 6.02 -13.72
C TYR A 230 2.76 4.53 -13.88
N ILE A 231 3.04 3.99 -15.07
CA ILE A 231 2.87 2.58 -15.40
C ILE A 231 4.23 1.93 -15.63
N VAL A 232 4.41 0.72 -15.12
CA VAL A 232 5.58 -0.11 -15.40
C VAL A 232 5.15 -1.32 -16.22
N VAL A 233 5.72 -1.46 -17.41
CA VAL A 233 5.51 -2.62 -18.28
C VAL A 233 6.56 -3.68 -17.94
N ASN A 234 6.18 -4.70 -17.16
CA ASN A 234 7.14 -5.68 -16.65
C ASN A 234 7.40 -6.80 -17.66
N ILE A 235 8.54 -6.70 -18.34
CA ILE A 235 9.09 -7.71 -19.26
C ILE A 235 10.30 -8.46 -18.68
N SER A 236 10.48 -8.43 -17.35
CA SER A 236 11.74 -8.86 -16.68
C SER A 236 11.58 -10.03 -15.71
N SER A 237 10.35 -10.45 -15.40
CA SER A 237 10.09 -11.56 -14.49
C SER A 237 10.83 -12.84 -14.95
N PRO A 238 11.69 -13.44 -14.11
CA PRO A 238 12.29 -14.75 -14.39
C PRO A 238 11.27 -15.89 -14.29
N ASN A 239 10.11 -15.63 -13.68
CA ASN A 239 9.16 -16.65 -13.23
C ASN A 239 8.02 -16.89 -14.22
N THR A 240 8.05 -16.20 -15.37
CA THR A 240 7.09 -16.33 -16.47
C THR A 240 7.86 -16.76 -17.72
N PRO A 241 7.73 -18.02 -18.17
CA PRO A 241 8.47 -18.52 -19.33
C PRO A 241 8.29 -17.62 -20.56
N GLY A 242 9.40 -17.35 -21.26
CA GLY A 242 9.40 -16.51 -22.47
C GLY A 242 9.29 -15.00 -22.22
N LEU A 243 8.91 -14.52 -21.04
CA LEU A 243 8.64 -13.08 -20.85
C LEU A 243 9.87 -12.19 -21.14
N ARG A 244 11.07 -12.66 -20.76
CA ARG A 244 12.32 -11.93 -20.99
C ARG A 244 12.71 -11.84 -22.46
N SER A 245 12.14 -12.66 -23.36
CA SER A 245 12.42 -12.53 -24.78
C SER A 245 11.84 -11.25 -25.39
N LEU A 246 10.92 -10.58 -24.69
CA LEU A 246 10.38 -9.27 -25.05
C LEU A 246 11.41 -8.14 -24.90
N GLN A 247 12.54 -8.39 -24.23
CA GLN A 247 13.65 -7.42 -24.13
C GLN A 247 14.47 -7.33 -25.41
N ARG A 248 14.21 -8.18 -26.41
CA ARG A 248 14.83 -8.07 -27.74
C ARG A 248 14.29 -6.83 -28.46
N ARG A 249 15.11 -6.23 -29.32
CA ARG A 249 14.82 -4.96 -30.01
C ARG A 249 13.46 -4.96 -30.71
N GLU A 250 13.18 -5.96 -31.54
CA GLU A 250 11.94 -6.02 -32.34
C GLU A 250 10.67 -6.13 -31.48
N PRO A 251 10.54 -7.11 -30.55
CA PRO A 251 9.40 -7.16 -29.62
C PRO A 251 9.23 -5.88 -28.79
N MET A 252 10.33 -5.28 -28.31
CA MET A 252 10.28 -4.06 -27.51
C MET A 252 9.75 -2.87 -28.33
N LEU A 253 10.21 -2.69 -29.56
CA LEU A 253 9.71 -1.63 -30.45
C LEU A 253 8.24 -1.84 -30.79
N LYS A 254 7.81 -3.07 -31.04
CA LYS A 254 6.40 -3.39 -31.25
C LYS A 254 5.56 -3.00 -30.03
N LEU A 255 5.98 -3.40 -28.84
CA LEU A 255 5.30 -3.09 -27.57
C LEU A 255 5.22 -1.59 -27.27
N MET A 256 6.23 -0.80 -27.64
CA MET A 256 6.24 0.65 -27.41
C MET A 256 5.35 1.44 -28.38
N ASN A 257 4.97 0.85 -29.52
CA ASN A 257 4.18 1.50 -30.57
C ASN A 257 2.68 1.16 -30.51
N GLU A 258 2.28 0.30 -29.58
CA GLU A 258 0.89 -0.12 -29.33
C GLU A 258 0.31 0.59 -28.10
#